data_AF-A0A3G2ED91-F1
#
_entry.id   AF-A0A3G2ED91-F1
#
_cell.length_a   1.000
_cell.length_b   1.000
_cell.length_c   1.000
_cell.angle_alpha   90.00
_cell.angle_beta   90.00
_cell.angle_gamma   90.00
#
_symmetry.space_group_name_H-M   'P 1'
#
loop_
_entity.id
_entity.type
_entity.pdbx_description
1 polymer ?
#
loop_
_entity_poly.entity_id
_entity_poly.type
_entity_poly.pdbx_seq_one_letter_code
_entity_poly.pdbx_strand_id
1 'polypeptide(L)'
;MKMSRPALAALLSTLLAACSSGPPVPDWKMNAQSSVERFQAAYLGGNALVEQTEFRRARSQVAGTGKLELVARIELLRCAARVASLAFEDCGGFDALQADANDADRAYAAYLAGKAQGADVALLPEAQRAAAGAASDTAAASAVAAIDDPLSRLVAAGVLLRSGRATPALLDTAVATASDQGWRRPLLAWLGVQRLRAEQAGDTQAAQRIARRMAVVEQPPAP
;
A
#
# COMPACT_ATOMS: atom_id res chain seq x y z
N MET A 1 -25.28 -47.57 49.82
CA MET A 1 -23.97 -46.91 49.94
C MET A 1 -23.96 -45.68 49.04
N LYS A 2 -23.81 -44.48 49.61
CA LYS A 2 -23.71 -43.20 48.90
C LYS A 2 -22.28 -43.08 48.36
N MET A 3 -22.10 -43.19 47.04
CA MET A 3 -20.82 -42.90 46.39
C MET A 3 -20.78 -41.43 45.96
N SER A 4 -19.72 -40.77 46.39
CA SER A 4 -19.53 -39.33 46.44
C SER A 4 -19.39 -38.69 45.06
N ARG A 5 -20.01 -37.52 44.90
CA ARG A 5 -20.01 -36.66 43.70
C ARG A 5 -18.77 -35.76 43.42
N PRO A 6 -17.62 -35.73 44.17
CA PRO A 6 -16.61 -34.70 43.94
C PRO A 6 -15.50 -35.10 42.93
N ALA A 7 -15.49 -36.32 42.40
CA ALA A 7 -14.37 -36.79 41.56
C ALA A 7 -14.46 -36.36 40.08
N LEU A 8 -15.65 -36.03 39.58
CA LEU A 8 -15.83 -35.71 38.15
C LEU A 8 -15.44 -34.26 37.79
N ALA A 9 -15.42 -33.35 38.78
CA ALA A 9 -15.12 -31.94 38.57
C ALA A 9 -13.61 -31.63 38.48
N ALA A 10 -12.75 -32.53 38.96
CA ALA A 10 -11.29 -32.30 38.98
C ALA A 10 -10.59 -32.65 37.66
N LEU A 11 -11.20 -33.48 36.79
CA LEU A 11 -10.61 -33.86 35.50
C LEU A 11 -10.89 -32.88 34.35
N LEU A 12 -11.85 -31.96 34.50
CA LEU A 12 -12.17 -30.98 33.45
C LEU A 12 -11.28 -29.73 33.47
N SER A 13 -10.58 -29.45 34.57
CA SER A 13 -9.80 -28.22 34.75
C SER A 13 -8.39 -28.28 34.13
N THR A 14 -7.92 -29.46 33.74
CA THR A 14 -6.56 -29.68 33.22
C THR A 14 -6.45 -29.65 31.69
N LEU A 15 -7.56 -29.50 30.97
CA LEU A 15 -7.57 -29.50 29.50
C LEU A 15 -7.55 -28.11 28.84
N LEU A 16 -7.57 -27.01 29.63
CA LEU A 16 -7.55 -25.64 29.07
C LEU A 16 -6.17 -24.98 28.98
N ALA A 17 -5.09 -25.63 29.40
CA ALA A 17 -3.74 -25.03 29.38
C ALA A 17 -2.90 -25.37 28.13
N ALA A 18 -3.45 -26.06 27.13
CA ALA A 18 -2.65 -26.65 26.04
C ALA A 18 -2.71 -25.93 24.67
N CYS A 19 -3.37 -24.77 24.55
CA CYS A 19 -3.53 -24.10 23.23
C CYS A 19 -2.49 -23.00 22.91
N SER A 20 -1.40 -22.82 23.67
CA SER A 20 -0.45 -21.71 23.42
C SER A 20 1.05 -22.06 23.39
N SER A 21 1.44 -23.34 23.36
CA SER A 21 2.85 -23.76 23.44
C SER A 21 3.61 -23.81 22.11
N GLY A 22 3.31 -22.91 21.17
CA GLY A 22 4.12 -22.74 19.96
C GLY A 22 5.44 -22.03 20.27
N PRO A 23 6.54 -22.31 19.52
CA PRO A 23 7.77 -21.52 19.66
C PRO A 23 7.49 -20.03 19.37
N PRO A 24 8.16 -19.10 20.06
CA PRO A 24 7.93 -17.68 19.86
C PRO A 24 8.22 -17.29 18.40
N VAL A 25 7.45 -16.31 17.90
CA VAL A 25 7.67 -15.75 16.57
C VAL A 25 9.08 -15.13 16.51
N PRO A 26 9.92 -15.47 15.51
CA PRO A 26 11.25 -14.89 15.41
C PRO A 26 11.22 -13.35 15.30
N ASP A 27 12.09 -12.68 16.05
CA ASP A 27 12.14 -11.21 16.15
C ASP A 27 12.23 -10.49 14.80
N TRP A 28 12.92 -11.09 13.82
CA TRP A 28 13.08 -10.51 12.49
C TRP A 28 11.74 -10.23 11.81
N LYS A 29 10.70 -11.04 12.07
CA LYS A 29 9.37 -10.85 11.47
C LYS A 29 8.72 -9.57 12.00
N MET A 30 8.71 -9.41 13.32
CA MET A 30 8.12 -8.23 13.97
C MET A 30 8.92 -6.97 13.64
N ASN A 31 10.25 -7.06 13.65
CA ASN A 31 11.12 -5.94 13.30
C ASN A 31 10.99 -5.52 11.84
N ALA A 32 10.86 -6.48 10.91
CA ALA A 32 10.62 -6.20 9.50
C ALA A 32 9.27 -5.49 9.33
N GLN A 33 8.19 -6.05 9.87
CA GLN A 33 6.84 -5.49 9.76
C GLN A 33 6.77 -4.05 10.31
N SER A 34 7.31 -3.83 11.51
CA SER A 34 7.30 -2.50 12.12
C SER A 34 8.14 -1.49 11.32
N SER A 35 9.24 -1.94 10.70
CA SER A 35 10.04 -1.09 9.82
C SER A 35 9.35 -0.81 8.48
N VAL A 36 8.55 -1.77 7.98
CA VAL A 36 7.69 -1.59 6.79
C VAL A 36 6.69 -0.45 7.02
N GLU A 37 5.94 -0.54 8.10
CA GLU A 37 4.94 0.46 8.46
C GLU A 37 5.57 1.85 8.61
N ARG A 38 6.71 1.94 9.29
CA ARG A 38 7.42 3.21 9.48
C ARG A 38 7.96 3.79 8.17
N PHE A 39 8.55 2.99 7.28
CA PHE A 39 9.03 3.55 6.02
C PHE A 39 7.88 4.00 5.12
N GLN A 40 6.76 3.27 5.08
CA GLN A 40 5.59 3.66 4.30
C GLN A 40 4.99 4.97 4.82
N ALA A 41 4.76 5.07 6.14
CA ALA A 41 4.27 6.30 6.77
C ALA A 41 5.24 7.47 6.53
N ALA A 42 6.55 7.24 6.68
CA ALA A 42 7.56 8.26 6.44
C ALA A 42 7.58 8.72 4.96
N TYR A 43 7.48 7.79 4.00
CA TYR A 43 7.42 8.13 2.58
C TYR A 43 6.21 9.01 2.26
N LEU A 44 5.02 8.55 2.66
CA LEU A 44 3.73 9.19 2.40
C LEU A 44 3.60 10.55 3.10
N GLY A 45 4.15 10.69 4.31
CA GLY A 45 4.27 11.97 5.03
C GLY A 45 5.35 12.91 4.46
N GLY A 46 6.25 12.39 3.61
CA GLY A 46 7.32 13.16 2.97
C GLY A 46 8.62 13.29 3.78
N ASN A 47 8.85 12.40 4.74
CA ASN A 47 10.04 12.33 5.59
C ASN A 47 11.12 11.42 4.97
N ALA A 48 11.82 11.91 3.95
CA ALA A 48 12.73 11.11 3.11
C ALA A 48 13.90 10.44 3.87
N LEU A 49 14.43 11.05 4.92
CA LEU A 49 15.52 10.46 5.70
C LEU A 49 15.06 9.29 6.58
N VAL A 50 13.87 9.43 7.19
CA VAL A 50 13.25 8.38 8.01
C VAL A 50 12.87 7.20 7.12
N GLU A 51 12.27 7.48 5.96
CA GLU A 51 11.94 6.46 4.96
C GLU A 51 13.14 5.61 4.58
N GLN A 52 14.27 6.23 4.18
CA GLN A 52 15.46 5.49 3.77
C GLN A 52 16.06 4.64 4.89
N THR A 53 15.99 5.15 6.13
CA THR A 53 16.52 4.45 7.30
C THR A 53 15.68 3.21 7.62
N GLU A 54 14.36 3.38 7.70
CA GLU A 54 13.43 2.29 8.01
C GLU A 54 13.30 1.28 6.86
N PHE A 55 13.39 1.73 5.61
CA PHE A 55 13.45 0.83 4.46
C PHE A 55 14.70 -0.06 4.50
N ARG A 56 15.88 0.52 4.75
CA ARG A 56 17.12 -0.27 4.90
C ARG A 56 17.02 -1.26 6.05
N ARG A 57 16.39 -0.86 7.15
CA ARG A 57 16.15 -1.75 8.31
C ARG A 57 15.20 -2.89 7.94
N ALA A 58 14.07 -2.61 7.31
CA ALA A 58 13.13 -3.64 6.86
C ALA A 58 13.83 -4.66 5.93
N ARG A 59 14.58 -4.15 4.95
CA ARG A 59 15.37 -4.96 4.01
C ARG A 59 16.44 -5.80 4.72
N SER A 60 17.14 -5.26 5.72
CA SER A 60 18.18 -6.00 6.44
C SER A 60 17.61 -7.12 7.32
N GLN A 61 16.43 -6.91 7.94
CA GLN A 61 15.77 -7.95 8.75
C GLN A 61 15.43 -9.18 7.91
N VAL A 62 14.90 -8.99 6.69
CA VAL A 62 14.59 -10.11 5.80
C VAL A 62 15.83 -10.67 5.11
N ALA A 63 16.83 -9.83 4.79
CA ALA A 63 18.08 -10.28 4.19
C ALA A 63 18.87 -11.23 5.11
N GLY A 64 18.82 -11.02 6.43
CA GLY A 64 19.42 -11.91 7.42
C GLY A 64 18.87 -13.35 7.39
N THR A 65 17.74 -13.57 6.71
CA THR A 65 17.15 -14.91 6.54
C THR A 65 17.63 -15.64 5.28
N GLY A 66 18.32 -14.96 4.36
CA GLY A 66 18.74 -15.50 3.06
C GLY A 66 17.60 -15.71 2.04
N LYS A 67 16.36 -15.32 2.36
CA LYS A 67 15.19 -15.52 1.51
C LYS A 67 15.01 -14.37 0.54
N LEU A 68 15.45 -14.56 -0.70
CA LEU A 68 15.39 -13.54 -1.76
C LEU A 68 13.95 -13.10 -2.04
N GLU A 69 12.97 -14.00 -1.96
CA GLU A 69 11.56 -13.65 -2.17
C GLU A 69 11.05 -12.65 -1.14
N LEU A 70 11.53 -12.70 0.10
CA LEU A 70 11.13 -11.73 1.14
C LEU A 70 11.78 -10.36 0.89
N VAL A 71 13.02 -10.32 0.41
CA VAL A 71 13.69 -9.07 0.02
C VAL A 71 12.93 -8.44 -1.15
N ALA A 72 12.56 -9.22 -2.15
CA ALA A 72 11.80 -8.76 -3.31
C ALA A 72 10.46 -8.12 -2.91
N ARG A 73 9.74 -8.71 -1.96
CA ARG A 73 8.49 -8.13 -1.44
C ARG A 73 8.68 -6.80 -0.71
N ILE A 74 9.77 -6.62 0.04
CA ILE A 74 10.10 -5.32 0.65
C ILE A 74 10.31 -4.25 -0.42
N GLU A 75 11.00 -4.59 -1.52
CA GLU A 75 11.19 -3.68 -2.66
C GLU A 75 9.87 -3.33 -3.35
N LEU A 76 8.97 -4.31 -3.53
CA LEU A 76 7.63 -4.09 -4.09
C LEU A 76 6.78 -3.18 -3.20
N LEU A 77 6.83 -3.34 -1.88
CA LEU A 77 6.12 -2.46 -0.95
C LEU A 77 6.59 -1.01 -1.04
N ARG A 78 7.89 -0.79 -1.22
CA ARG A 78 8.44 0.54 -1.48
C ARG A 78 7.98 1.08 -2.83
N CYS A 79 7.99 0.26 -3.87
CA CYS A 79 7.52 0.67 -5.19
C CYS A 79 6.02 1.02 -5.19
N ALA A 80 5.20 0.27 -4.48
CA ALA A 80 3.78 0.55 -4.31
C ALA A 80 3.54 1.92 -3.63
N ALA A 81 4.29 2.23 -2.56
CA ALA A 81 4.18 3.55 -1.91
C ALA A 81 4.53 4.70 -2.86
N ARG A 82 5.53 4.52 -3.75
CA ARG A 82 5.87 5.47 -4.81
C ARG A 82 4.75 5.64 -5.84
N VAL A 83 4.18 4.53 -6.32
CA VAL A 83 3.03 4.54 -7.25
C VAL A 83 1.82 5.25 -6.65
N ALA A 84 1.52 5.03 -5.36
CA ALA A 84 0.45 5.73 -4.64
C ALA A 84 0.66 7.26 -4.60
N SER A 85 1.92 7.71 -4.69
CA SER A 85 2.33 9.10 -4.74
C SER A 85 2.68 9.61 -6.15
N LEU A 86 2.30 8.85 -7.20
CA LEU A 86 2.56 9.15 -8.61
C LEU A 86 4.04 9.32 -8.99
N ALA A 87 4.95 8.77 -8.18
CA ALA A 87 6.37 8.70 -8.50
C ALA A 87 6.64 7.44 -9.35
N PHE A 88 6.42 7.56 -10.66
CA PHE A 88 6.52 6.45 -11.63
C PHE A 88 7.95 6.15 -12.08
N GLU A 89 8.81 5.88 -11.12
CA GLU A 89 10.15 5.36 -11.36
C GLU A 89 10.10 3.84 -11.61
N ASP A 90 11.16 3.28 -12.20
CA ASP A 90 11.31 1.83 -12.27
C ASP A 90 11.52 1.25 -10.87
N CYS A 91 10.99 0.05 -10.62
CA CYS A 91 11.14 -0.65 -9.34
C CYS A 91 12.54 -1.30 -9.25
N GLY A 92 13.62 -0.55 -9.50
CA GLY A 92 14.96 -1.11 -9.73
C GLY A 92 15.49 -2.06 -8.65
N GLY A 93 15.07 -1.88 -7.39
CA GLY A 93 15.40 -2.80 -6.31
C GLY A 93 14.75 -4.19 -6.44
N PHE A 94 13.52 -4.25 -6.97
CA PHE A 94 12.85 -5.50 -7.32
C PHE A 94 13.38 -6.09 -8.63
N ASP A 95 13.69 -5.26 -9.63
CA ASP A 95 14.16 -5.73 -10.93
C ASP A 95 15.44 -6.58 -10.81
N ALA A 96 16.33 -6.22 -9.89
CA ALA A 96 17.53 -7.00 -9.55
C ALA A 96 17.25 -8.38 -8.92
N LEU A 97 16.03 -8.62 -8.43
CA LEU A 97 15.59 -9.83 -7.75
C LEU A 97 14.50 -10.59 -8.53
N GLN A 98 14.15 -10.13 -9.73
CA GLN A 98 13.00 -10.63 -10.49
C GLN A 98 13.11 -12.14 -10.83
N ALA A 99 14.33 -12.64 -11.02
CA ALA A 99 14.60 -14.05 -11.31
C ALA A 99 14.24 -14.97 -10.13
N ASP A 100 14.38 -14.47 -8.90
CA ASP A 100 14.13 -15.22 -7.66
C ASP A 100 12.71 -14.98 -7.11
N ALA A 101 11.95 -14.05 -7.70
CA ALA A 101 10.57 -13.77 -7.32
C ALA A 101 9.63 -14.92 -7.72
N ASN A 102 8.48 -15.05 -7.06
CA ASN A 102 7.39 -15.92 -7.52
C ASN A 102 6.52 -15.20 -8.57
N ASP A 103 5.60 -15.94 -9.20
CA ASP A 103 4.72 -15.39 -10.24
C ASP A 103 3.82 -14.26 -9.74
N ALA A 104 3.34 -14.32 -8.49
CA ALA A 104 2.51 -13.26 -7.92
C ALA A 104 3.29 -11.96 -7.72
N ASP A 105 4.54 -12.05 -7.27
CA ASP A 105 5.42 -10.90 -7.09
C ASP A 105 5.77 -10.26 -8.45
N ARG A 106 6.02 -11.07 -9.50
CA ARG A 106 6.22 -10.58 -10.87
C ARG A 106 4.97 -9.91 -11.45
N ALA A 107 3.80 -10.55 -11.28
CA ALA A 107 2.52 -9.99 -11.71
C ALA A 107 2.23 -8.66 -11.02
N TYR A 108 2.52 -8.57 -9.71
CA TYR A 108 2.34 -7.33 -8.97
C TYR A 108 3.33 -6.23 -9.42
N ALA A 109 4.58 -6.58 -9.74
CA ALA A 109 5.53 -5.63 -10.32
C ALA A 109 5.05 -5.09 -11.68
N ALA A 110 4.57 -5.98 -12.56
CA ALA A 110 4.00 -5.59 -13.85
C ALA A 110 2.76 -4.70 -13.67
N TYR A 111 1.91 -5.00 -12.68
CA TYR A 111 0.76 -4.19 -12.30
C TYR A 111 1.17 -2.78 -11.84
N LEU A 112 2.13 -2.65 -10.92
CA LEU A 112 2.67 -1.37 -10.48
C LEU A 112 3.32 -0.57 -11.64
N ALA A 113 3.86 -1.28 -12.64
CA ALA A 113 4.39 -0.70 -13.86
C ALA A 113 3.32 -0.26 -14.87
N GLY A 114 2.03 -0.55 -14.63
CA GLY A 114 0.94 -0.31 -15.58
C GLY A 114 0.98 -1.26 -16.79
N LYS A 115 1.66 -2.41 -16.67
CA LYS A 115 1.94 -3.38 -17.75
C LYS A 115 1.30 -4.75 -17.51
N ALA A 116 0.48 -4.92 -16.46
CA ALA A 116 -0.19 -6.17 -16.17
C ALA A 116 -1.12 -6.60 -17.32
N GLN A 117 -1.12 -7.90 -17.60
CA GLN A 117 -1.97 -8.56 -18.58
C GLN A 117 -3.19 -9.20 -17.89
N GLY A 118 -4.17 -9.65 -18.68
CA GLY A 118 -5.39 -10.27 -18.14
C GLY A 118 -5.13 -11.49 -17.24
N ALA A 119 -4.12 -12.30 -17.56
CA ALA A 119 -3.72 -13.45 -16.74
C ALA A 119 -3.12 -13.04 -15.38
N ASP A 120 -2.50 -11.87 -15.29
CA ASP A 120 -1.87 -11.37 -14.05
C ASP A 120 -2.92 -11.00 -13.00
N VAL A 121 -4.13 -10.62 -13.41
CA VAL A 121 -5.20 -10.15 -12.51
C VAL A 121 -5.52 -11.15 -11.41
N ALA A 122 -5.52 -12.45 -11.73
CA ALA A 122 -5.79 -13.52 -10.76
C ALA A 122 -4.67 -13.66 -9.70
N LEU A 123 -3.45 -13.22 -10.03
CA LEU A 123 -2.26 -13.30 -9.17
C LEU A 123 -2.09 -12.07 -8.27
N LEU A 124 -2.81 -10.98 -8.55
CA LEU A 124 -2.69 -9.74 -7.77
C LEU A 124 -3.19 -9.91 -6.33
N PRO A 125 -2.75 -9.05 -5.40
CA PRO A 125 -3.39 -8.91 -4.10
C PRO A 125 -4.90 -8.66 -4.25
N GLU A 126 -5.70 -9.25 -3.37
CA GLU A 126 -7.17 -9.25 -3.47
C GLU A 126 -7.76 -7.85 -3.69
N ALA A 127 -7.28 -6.87 -2.91
CA ALA A 127 -7.71 -5.47 -3.00
C ALA A 127 -7.52 -4.87 -4.41
N GLN A 128 -6.58 -5.37 -5.21
CA GLN A 128 -6.22 -4.80 -6.52
C GLN A 128 -6.98 -5.47 -7.67
N ARG A 129 -7.52 -6.68 -7.48
CA ARG A 129 -8.08 -7.51 -8.57
C ARG A 129 -9.28 -6.86 -9.23
N ALA A 130 -10.21 -6.32 -8.45
CA ALA A 130 -11.43 -5.72 -8.97
C ALA A 130 -11.15 -4.49 -9.85
N ALA A 131 -10.26 -3.59 -9.41
CA ALA A 131 -9.86 -2.42 -10.18
C ALA A 131 -9.06 -2.80 -11.44
N ALA A 132 -8.15 -3.77 -11.34
CA ALA A 132 -7.35 -4.25 -12.47
C ALA A 132 -8.19 -4.93 -13.55
N GLY A 133 -9.16 -5.76 -13.14
CA GLY A 133 -10.04 -6.52 -14.04
C GLY A 133 -11.28 -5.78 -14.53
N ALA A 134 -11.49 -4.52 -14.13
CA ALA A 134 -12.69 -3.77 -14.50
C ALA A 134 -12.73 -3.46 -16.01
N ALA A 135 -13.87 -3.76 -16.63
CA ALA A 135 -14.09 -3.63 -18.08
C ALA A 135 -14.21 -2.18 -18.59
N SER A 136 -14.40 -1.20 -17.70
CA SER A 136 -14.47 0.22 -18.05
C SER A 136 -13.79 1.07 -16.98
N ASP A 137 -13.39 2.29 -17.34
CA ASP A 137 -12.70 3.20 -16.41
C ASP A 137 -13.61 3.68 -15.28
N THR A 138 -14.92 3.79 -15.54
CA THR A 138 -15.92 4.07 -14.50
C THR A 138 -16.03 2.92 -13.51
N ALA A 139 -16.11 1.68 -13.99
CA ALA A 139 -16.15 0.50 -13.12
C ALA A 139 -14.84 0.35 -12.33
N ALA A 140 -13.69 0.66 -12.95
CA ALA A 140 -12.40 0.65 -12.29
C ALA A 140 -12.35 1.69 -11.16
N ALA A 141 -12.83 2.92 -11.41
CA ALA A 141 -12.89 3.97 -10.39
C ALA A 141 -13.82 3.59 -9.22
N SER A 142 -14.98 2.98 -9.49
CA SER A 142 -15.87 2.47 -8.44
C SER A 142 -15.21 1.33 -7.64
N ALA A 143 -14.51 0.42 -8.30
CA ALA A 143 -13.77 -0.65 -7.63
C ALA A 143 -12.66 -0.09 -6.74
N VAL A 144 -11.92 0.93 -7.20
CA VAL A 144 -10.95 1.64 -6.37
C VAL A 144 -11.62 2.25 -5.14
N ALA A 145 -12.73 2.97 -5.31
CA ALA A 145 -13.44 3.59 -4.18
C ALA A 145 -13.91 2.58 -3.12
N ALA A 146 -14.16 1.32 -3.51
CA ALA A 146 -14.56 0.24 -2.62
C ALA A 146 -13.41 -0.45 -1.87
N ILE A 147 -12.14 -0.10 -2.15
CA ILE A 147 -10.98 -0.66 -1.43
C ILE A 147 -10.91 -0.05 -0.02
N ASP A 148 -10.94 -0.88 1.01
CA ASP A 148 -10.91 -0.43 2.41
C ASP A 148 -9.55 0.18 2.81
N ASP A 149 -8.46 -0.52 2.53
CA ASP A 149 -7.11 -0.08 2.88
C ASP A 149 -6.71 1.19 2.08
N PRO A 150 -6.48 2.34 2.72
CA PRO A 150 -6.22 3.60 2.03
C PRO A 150 -4.97 3.58 1.14
N LEU A 151 -3.92 2.86 1.53
CA LEU A 151 -2.71 2.76 0.72
C LEU A 151 -2.98 1.91 -0.53
N SER A 152 -3.60 0.75 -0.38
CA SER A 152 -4.03 -0.10 -1.50
C SER A 152 -4.95 0.64 -2.46
N ARG A 153 -5.84 1.49 -1.94
CA ARG A 153 -6.70 2.36 -2.75
C ARG A 153 -5.89 3.34 -3.60
N LEU A 154 -4.90 4.02 -3.01
CA LEU A 154 -4.03 4.94 -3.75
C LEU A 154 -3.10 4.23 -4.75
N VAL A 155 -2.63 3.02 -4.43
CA VAL A 155 -1.87 2.19 -5.38
C VAL A 155 -2.72 1.90 -6.60
N ALA A 156 -3.96 1.44 -6.41
CA ALA A 156 -4.88 1.14 -7.49
C ALA A 156 -5.17 2.37 -8.36
N ALA A 157 -5.43 3.51 -7.71
CA ALA A 157 -5.61 4.79 -8.40
C ALA A 157 -4.37 5.18 -9.21
N GLY A 158 -3.17 5.04 -8.63
CA GLY A 158 -1.90 5.35 -9.28
C GLY A 158 -1.65 4.50 -10.52
N VAL A 159 -1.97 3.19 -10.46
CA VAL A 159 -1.87 2.29 -11.61
C VAL A 159 -2.87 2.66 -12.71
N LEU A 160 -4.11 2.98 -12.36
CA LEU A 160 -5.09 3.45 -13.35
C LEU A 160 -4.66 4.76 -14.01
N LEU A 161 -4.08 5.71 -13.26
CA LEU A 161 -3.51 6.91 -13.86
C LEU A 161 -2.34 6.58 -14.79
N ARG A 162 -1.41 5.73 -14.35
CA ARG A 162 -0.24 5.31 -15.16
C ARG A 162 -0.63 4.63 -16.47
N SER A 163 -1.73 3.89 -16.47
CA SER A 163 -2.28 3.19 -17.64
C SER A 163 -3.25 4.03 -18.48
N GLY A 164 -3.40 5.33 -18.18
CA GLY A 164 -4.24 6.24 -18.97
C GLY A 164 -5.75 6.09 -18.72
N ARG A 165 -6.15 5.41 -17.64
CA ARG A 165 -7.53 5.06 -17.28
C ARG A 165 -8.13 5.96 -16.18
N ALA A 166 -7.51 7.11 -15.91
CA ALA A 166 -7.97 8.00 -14.85
C ALA A 166 -9.23 8.79 -15.23
N THR A 167 -10.28 8.64 -14.42
CA THR A 167 -11.53 9.41 -14.51
C THR A 167 -11.51 10.59 -13.53
N PRO A 168 -12.36 11.63 -13.70
CA PRO A 168 -12.48 12.68 -12.68
C PRO A 168 -12.81 12.12 -11.29
N ALA A 169 -13.74 11.16 -11.22
CA ALA A 169 -14.14 10.52 -9.96
C ALA A 169 -12.95 9.81 -9.29
N LEU A 170 -12.08 9.15 -10.06
CA LEU A 170 -10.85 8.55 -9.53
C LEU A 170 -9.93 9.59 -8.89
N LEU A 171 -9.76 10.76 -9.52
CA LEU A 171 -8.91 11.83 -8.99
C LEU A 171 -9.47 12.39 -7.67
N ASP A 172 -10.79 12.50 -7.57
CA ASP A 172 -11.45 12.96 -6.34
C ASP A 172 -11.31 11.93 -5.20
N THR A 173 -11.51 10.64 -5.50
CA THR A 173 -11.27 9.55 -4.54
C THR A 173 -9.82 9.56 -4.05
N ALA A 174 -8.85 9.73 -4.95
CA ALA A 174 -7.44 9.73 -4.57
C ALA A 174 -7.06 10.95 -3.71
N VAL A 175 -7.53 12.15 -4.07
CA VAL A 175 -7.31 13.36 -3.27
C VAL A 175 -7.96 13.23 -1.89
N ALA A 176 -9.22 12.76 -1.81
CA ALA A 176 -9.90 12.55 -0.54
C ALA A 176 -9.14 11.55 0.34
N THR A 177 -8.75 10.41 -0.23
CA THR A 177 -8.00 9.38 0.50
C THR A 177 -6.67 9.89 1.05
N ALA A 178 -5.87 10.59 0.25
CA ALA A 178 -4.61 11.17 0.73
C ALA A 178 -4.83 12.28 1.77
N SER A 179 -5.87 13.08 1.61
CA SER A 179 -6.24 14.16 2.54
C SER A 179 -6.69 13.62 3.89
N ASP A 180 -7.58 12.62 3.91
CA ASP A 180 -8.13 12.04 5.14
C ASP A 180 -7.06 11.32 5.97
N GLN A 181 -6.03 10.78 5.32
CA GLN A 181 -4.88 10.17 5.99
C GLN A 181 -3.79 11.17 6.39
N GLY A 182 -3.91 12.44 6.01
CA GLY A 182 -2.86 13.43 6.23
C GLY A 182 -1.56 13.15 5.47
N TRP A 183 -1.63 12.40 4.36
CA TRP A 183 -0.45 12.00 3.58
C TRP A 183 -0.05 13.08 2.59
N ARG A 184 0.88 13.93 3.03
CA ARG A 184 1.36 15.10 2.29
C ARG A 184 1.84 14.80 0.87
N ARG A 185 2.66 13.76 0.69
CA ARG A 185 3.30 13.46 -0.60
C ARG A 185 2.29 13.04 -1.67
N PRO A 186 1.43 12.02 -1.47
CA PRO A 186 0.42 11.69 -2.45
C PRO A 186 -0.61 12.82 -2.61
N LEU A 187 -0.97 13.54 -1.53
CA LEU A 187 -1.92 14.65 -1.64
C LEU A 187 -1.44 15.73 -2.62
N LEU A 188 -0.17 16.15 -2.52
CA LEU A 188 0.40 17.13 -3.46
C LEU A 188 0.45 16.59 -4.89
N ALA A 189 0.82 15.32 -5.07
CA ALA A 189 0.87 14.71 -6.39
C ALA A 189 -0.51 14.68 -7.07
N TRP A 190 -1.54 14.21 -6.36
CA TRP A 190 -2.90 14.13 -6.89
C TRP A 190 -3.56 15.50 -7.10
N LEU A 191 -3.33 16.47 -6.20
CA LEU A 191 -3.75 17.86 -6.43
C LEU A 191 -3.06 18.46 -7.66
N GLY A 192 -1.78 18.14 -7.88
CA GLY A 192 -1.05 18.53 -9.09
C GLY A 192 -1.73 18.04 -10.38
N VAL A 193 -2.20 16.77 -10.39
CA VAL A 193 -2.96 16.21 -11.52
C VAL A 193 -4.29 16.94 -11.72
N GLN A 194 -5.04 17.17 -10.64
CA GLN A 194 -6.30 17.93 -10.74
C GLN A 194 -6.09 19.36 -11.26
N ARG A 195 -5.04 20.04 -10.79
CA ARG A 195 -4.70 21.40 -11.25
C ARG A 195 -4.37 21.42 -12.74
N LEU A 196 -3.50 20.51 -13.19
CA LEU A 196 -3.12 20.41 -14.60
C LEU A 196 -4.35 20.19 -15.50
N ARG A 197 -5.28 19.34 -15.07
CA ARG A 197 -6.53 19.09 -15.79
C ARG A 197 -7.41 20.34 -15.86
N ALA A 198 -7.56 21.06 -14.75
CA ALA A 198 -8.35 22.29 -14.71
C ALA A 198 -7.76 23.36 -15.66
N GLU A 199 -6.44 23.48 -15.70
CA GLU A 199 -5.73 24.38 -16.63
C GLU A 199 -5.97 23.99 -18.09
N GLN A 200 -5.86 22.70 -18.41
CA GLN A 200 -6.14 22.19 -19.76
C GLN A 200 -7.60 22.39 -20.19
N ALA A 201 -8.53 22.39 -19.24
CA ALA A 201 -9.95 22.67 -19.48
C ALA A 201 -10.29 24.18 -19.53
N GLY A 202 -9.31 25.07 -19.28
CA GLY A 202 -9.54 26.52 -19.18
C GLY A 202 -10.24 26.96 -17.90
N ASP A 203 -10.44 26.07 -16.92
CA ASP A 203 -11.05 26.40 -15.63
C ASP A 203 -10.00 27.02 -14.68
N THR A 204 -9.70 28.29 -14.96
CA THR A 204 -8.72 29.07 -14.19
C THR A 204 -9.12 29.22 -12.73
N GLN A 205 -10.42 29.29 -12.42
CA GLN A 205 -10.90 29.42 -11.04
C GLN A 205 -10.64 28.14 -10.24
N ALA A 206 -10.91 26.96 -10.82
CA ALA A 206 -10.59 25.69 -10.18
C ALA A 206 -9.08 25.49 -10.02
N ALA A 207 -8.29 25.80 -11.05
CA ALA A 207 -6.84 25.71 -10.99
C ALA A 207 -6.26 26.55 -9.84
N GLN A 208 -6.70 27.80 -9.69
CA GLN A 208 -6.27 28.68 -8.61
C GLN A 208 -6.71 28.18 -7.22
N ARG A 209 -7.93 27.63 -7.11
CA ARG A 209 -8.40 27.02 -5.85
C ARG A 209 -7.53 25.83 -5.45
N ILE A 210 -7.18 24.97 -6.40
CA ILE A 210 -6.32 23.80 -6.16
C ILE A 210 -4.90 24.26 -5.79
N ALA A 211 -4.37 25.28 -6.47
CA ALA A 211 -3.06 25.85 -6.13
C ALA A 211 -3.00 26.37 -4.69
N ARG A 212 -4.06 27.05 -4.21
CA ARG A 212 -4.15 27.47 -2.80
C ARG A 212 -4.16 26.29 -1.83
N ARG A 213 -4.85 25.19 -2.18
CA ARG A 213 -4.82 23.95 -1.36
C ARG A 213 -3.42 23.35 -1.30
N MET A 214 -2.71 23.30 -2.42
CA MET A 214 -1.33 22.81 -2.47
C MET A 214 -0.41 23.67 -1.60
N ALA A 215 -0.54 25.01 -1.67
CA ALA A 215 0.27 25.92 -0.87
C ALA A 215 0.13 25.67 0.65
N VAL A 216 -1.10 25.41 1.14
CA VAL A 216 -1.34 25.07 2.56
C VAL A 216 -0.66 23.76 2.95
N VAL A 217 -0.59 22.79 2.04
CA VAL A 217 0.03 21.48 2.30
C VAL A 217 1.56 21.55 2.24
N GLU A 218 2.12 22.44 1.40
CA GLU A 218 3.55 22.70 1.29
C GLU A 218 4.08 23.53 2.46
N GLN A 219 3.32 24.54 2.85
CA GLN A 219 3.63 25.47 3.93
C GLN A 219 2.42 25.56 4.86
N PRO A 220 2.32 24.64 5.84
CA PRO A 220 1.28 24.73 6.86
C PRO A 220 1.35 26.12 7.51
N PRO A 221 0.21 26.81 7.68
CA PRO A 221 0.21 28.13 8.31
C PRO A 221 0.84 28.02 9.71
N ALA A 222 1.63 29.02 10.07
CA ALA A 222 2.12 29.16 11.44
C ALA A 222 0.89 29.22 12.39
N PRO A 223 0.99 28.63 13.59
CA PRO A 223 -0.09 28.66 14.57
C PRO A 223 -0.47 30.09 14.98
#